data_AF-A0A3D5AB49-F1
#
_entry.id   AF-A0A3D5AB49-F1
#
_cell.length_a   1.000
_cell.length_b   1.000
_cell.length_c   1.000
_cell.angle_alpha   90.00
_cell.angle_beta   90.00
_cell.angle_gamma   90.00
#
_symmetry.space_group_name_H-M   'P 1'
#
loop_
_entity.id
_entity.type
_entity.pdbx_description
1 polymer ?
#
loop_
_entity_poly.entity_id
_entity_poly.type
_entity_poly.pdbx_seq_one_letter_code
_entity_poly.pdbx_strand_id
1 'polypeptide(L)'
;MGGYVVSVHYQDHQIVKRGDTLLIIDNREYKYEADQANASVYKEHAEMNVLSSQKHILMEEHESLKKSIAANEARVSKQQLEFDRYQFLYEEKSATAQQLEAVKATLDVYKSELAALQHKLQASQERVHDVEVQKTVVNAEKNRLSAAAGRKHLDVGYTIVRAPYDGMIGKRSIEEGQMISSGEALGFIVNAETPTWVTANFKETQLRFLHIHDQVEVIADAYPDRVFKGKIISISPATGSSFSLLPPDNATGNFVKIVQRIPVRIELDKKQGEQVLRSGMNVNVSIAKHKK
;
A
#
# COMPACT_ATOMS: atom_id res chain seq x y z
N MET A 1 13.03 -9.03 -3.04
CA MET A 1 13.39 -9.83 -1.85
C MET A 1 14.36 -10.89 -2.28
N GLY A 2 15.34 -11.24 -1.46
CA GLY A 2 16.33 -12.27 -1.75
C GLY A 2 16.37 -13.29 -0.62
N GLY A 3 16.94 -14.47 -0.86
CA GLY A 3 17.00 -15.51 0.16
C GLY A 3 17.22 -16.87 -0.46
N TYR A 4 17.31 -17.87 0.41
CA TYR A 4 17.49 -19.25 -0.01
C TYR A 4 16.14 -19.86 -0.42
N VAL A 5 16.13 -20.56 -1.55
CA VAL A 5 14.98 -21.32 -2.02
C VAL A 5 14.81 -22.55 -1.13
N VAL A 6 13.65 -22.67 -0.51
CA VAL A 6 13.29 -23.84 0.31
C VAL A 6 12.74 -24.96 -0.55
N SER A 7 11.91 -24.62 -1.54
CA SER A 7 11.21 -25.62 -2.36
C SER A 7 10.70 -25.01 -3.66
N VAL A 8 10.75 -25.81 -4.73
CA VAL A 8 10.19 -25.45 -6.05
C VAL A 8 8.98 -26.32 -6.34
N HIS A 9 7.83 -25.70 -6.61
CA HIS A 9 6.52 -26.37 -6.72
C HIS A 9 6.01 -26.47 -8.16
N TYR A 10 6.93 -26.55 -9.14
CA TYR A 10 6.56 -26.76 -10.54
C TYR A 10 7.59 -27.64 -11.24
N GLN A 11 7.13 -28.29 -12.31
CA GLN A 11 7.96 -29.03 -13.26
C GLN A 11 8.09 -28.27 -14.58
N ASP A 12 9.10 -28.63 -15.36
CA ASP A 12 9.31 -28.10 -16.70
C ASP A 12 8.05 -28.27 -17.55
N HIS A 13 7.62 -27.18 -18.20
CA HIS A 13 6.48 -27.19 -19.15
C HIS A 13 5.12 -27.49 -18.52
N GLN A 14 4.98 -27.35 -17.20
CA GLN A 14 3.73 -27.57 -16.49
C GLN A 14 2.70 -26.45 -16.72
N ILE A 15 1.42 -26.81 -16.78
CA ILE A 15 0.32 -25.84 -16.74
C ILE A 15 0.11 -25.39 -15.29
N VAL A 16 0.13 -24.07 -15.08
CA VAL A 16 -0.08 -23.42 -13.78
C VAL A 16 -1.29 -22.51 -13.87
N LYS A 17 -2.02 -22.40 -12.76
CA LYS A 17 -3.16 -21.48 -12.60
C LYS A 17 -2.75 -20.28 -11.77
N ARG A 18 -3.45 -19.17 -11.96
CA ARG A 18 -3.31 -17.95 -11.17
C ARG A 18 -3.44 -18.27 -9.68
N GLY A 19 -2.44 -17.87 -8.91
CA GLY A 19 -2.38 -18.10 -7.47
C GLY A 19 -1.65 -19.38 -7.05
N ASP A 20 -1.35 -20.29 -7.98
CA ASP A 20 -0.55 -21.48 -7.69
C ASP A 20 0.82 -21.08 -7.15
N THR A 21 1.27 -21.75 -6.09
CA THR A 21 2.60 -21.53 -5.50
C THR A 21 3.64 -22.12 -6.44
N LEU A 22 4.62 -21.32 -6.85
CA LEU A 22 5.71 -21.73 -7.73
C LEU A 22 7.01 -21.95 -6.95
N LEU A 23 7.30 -21.05 -6.01
CA LEU A 23 8.54 -21.04 -5.25
C LEU A 23 8.25 -20.63 -3.81
N ILE A 24 8.94 -21.26 -2.87
CA ILE A 24 8.99 -20.79 -1.47
C ILE A 24 10.42 -20.42 -1.14
N ILE A 25 10.60 -19.20 -0.67
CA ILE A 25 11.84 -18.64 -0.14
C ILE A 25 11.80 -18.79 1.38
N ASP A 26 12.96 -19.01 2.01
CA ASP A 26 13.07 -19.04 3.46
C ASP A 26 12.54 -17.74 4.06
N ASN A 27 11.55 -17.88 4.94
CA ASN A 27 10.83 -16.76 5.54
C ASN A 27 11.11 -16.55 7.02
N ARG A 28 12.06 -17.29 7.61
CA ARG A 28 12.34 -17.21 9.05
C ARG A 28 12.75 -15.80 9.46
N GLU A 29 13.74 -15.22 8.77
CA GLU A 29 14.22 -13.86 9.04
C GLU A 29 13.10 -12.82 8.86
N TYR A 30 12.35 -12.92 7.76
CA TYR A 30 11.22 -12.03 7.49
C TYR A 30 10.12 -12.12 8.54
N LYS A 31 9.82 -13.31 9.06
CA LYS A 31 8.87 -13.51 10.15
C LYS A 31 9.37 -12.88 11.45
N TYR A 32 10.65 -13.08 11.78
CA TYR A 32 11.24 -12.44 12.97
C TYR A 32 11.19 -10.91 12.88
N GLU A 33 11.49 -10.33 11.71
CA GLU A 33 11.36 -8.88 11.50
C GLU A 33 9.92 -8.40 11.63
N ALA A 34 8.95 -9.16 11.10
CA ALA A 34 7.53 -8.83 11.23
C ALA A 34 7.07 -8.91 12.71
N ASP A 35 7.49 -9.93 13.44
CA ASP A 35 7.19 -10.09 14.86
C ASP A 35 7.81 -8.98 15.71
N GLN A 36 9.06 -8.60 15.43
CA GLN A 36 9.71 -7.47 16.09
C GLN A 36 8.98 -6.13 15.81
N ALA A 37 8.52 -5.92 14.58
CA ALA A 37 7.73 -4.75 14.23
C ALA A 37 6.38 -4.74 14.95
N ASN A 38 5.69 -5.89 15.04
CA ASN A 38 4.44 -6.03 15.80
C ASN A 38 4.65 -5.77 17.30
N ALA A 39 5.75 -6.26 17.88
CA ALA A 39 6.09 -6.02 19.29
C ALA A 39 6.28 -4.53 19.56
N SER A 40 6.85 -3.79 18.60
CA SER A 40 7.01 -2.33 18.70
C SER A 40 5.65 -1.62 18.69
N VAL A 41 4.70 -2.05 17.85
CA VAL A 41 3.30 -1.55 17.87
C VAL A 41 2.61 -1.88 19.19
N TYR A 42 2.82 -3.09 19.72
CA TYR A 42 2.23 -3.54 20.98
C TYR A 42 2.73 -2.69 22.16
N LYS A 43 4.01 -2.31 22.18
CA LYS A 43 4.58 -1.40 23.17
C LYS A 43 3.82 -0.06 23.20
N GLU A 44 3.63 0.58 22.04
CA GLU A 44 2.89 1.86 21.99
C GLU A 44 1.41 1.68 22.35
N HIS A 45 0.82 0.52 22.07
CA HIS A 45 -0.52 0.21 22.55
C HIS A 45 -0.60 0.09 24.07
N ALA A 46 0.40 -0.53 24.71
CA ALA A 46 0.49 -0.60 26.16
C ALA A 46 0.69 0.80 26.79
N GLU A 47 1.52 1.65 26.18
CA GLU A 47 1.72 3.04 26.61
C GLU A 47 0.40 3.84 26.54
N MET A 48 -0.39 3.66 25.48
CA MET A 48 -1.72 4.27 25.36
C MET A 48 -2.66 3.88 26.51
N ASN A 49 -2.57 2.64 26.99
CA ASN A 49 -3.37 2.16 28.11
C ASN A 49 -2.94 2.82 29.42
N VAL A 50 -1.62 2.95 29.65
CA VAL A 50 -1.06 3.67 30.80
C VAL A 50 -1.55 5.13 30.81
N LEU A 51 -1.42 5.83 29.68
CA LEU A 51 -1.89 7.22 29.56
C LEU A 51 -3.42 7.34 29.73
N SER A 52 -4.18 6.35 29.28
CA SER A 52 -5.64 6.35 29.47
C SER A 52 -6.04 6.17 30.94
N SER A 53 -5.35 5.28 31.66
CA SER A 53 -5.52 5.14 33.12
C SER A 53 -5.10 6.40 33.86
N GLN A 54 -3.97 7.03 33.47
CA GLN A 54 -3.51 8.28 34.06
C GLN A 54 -4.52 9.42 33.84
N LYS A 55 -5.06 9.55 32.62
CA LYS A 55 -6.13 10.50 32.31
C LYS A 55 -7.35 10.28 33.21
N HIS A 56 -7.78 9.02 33.38
CA HIS A 56 -8.92 8.69 34.22
C HIS A 56 -8.71 9.15 35.67
N ILE A 57 -7.55 8.89 36.25
CA ILE A 57 -7.20 9.35 37.61
C ILE A 57 -7.28 10.89 37.72
N LEU A 58 -6.72 11.61 36.73
CA LEU A 58 -6.75 13.08 36.71
C LEU A 58 -8.17 13.63 36.52
N MET A 59 -9.03 12.92 35.77
CA MET A 59 -10.44 13.29 35.63
C MET A 59 -11.21 13.10 36.94
N GLU A 60 -10.95 12.03 37.69
CA GLU A 60 -11.54 11.85 39.02
C GLU A 60 -11.07 12.92 40.02
N GLU A 61 -9.78 13.31 39.97
CA GLU A 61 -9.25 14.44 40.76
C GLU A 61 -9.96 15.76 40.40
N HIS A 62 -10.12 16.03 39.10
CA HIS A 62 -10.82 17.21 38.60
C HIS A 62 -12.28 17.27 39.08
N GLU A 63 -13.01 16.15 39.02
CA GLU A 63 -14.39 16.06 39.51
C GLU A 63 -14.49 16.23 41.04
N SER A 64 -13.51 15.71 41.79
CA SER A 64 -13.42 15.96 43.24
C SER A 64 -13.20 17.44 43.56
N LEU A 65 -12.37 18.14 42.78
CA LEU A 65 -12.17 19.58 42.91
C LEU A 65 -13.44 20.38 42.61
N LYS A 66 -14.22 20.01 41.58
CA LYS A 66 -15.52 20.64 41.32
C LYS A 66 -16.48 20.51 42.51
N LYS A 67 -16.56 19.31 43.10
CA LYS A 67 -17.40 19.07 44.30
C LYS A 67 -16.93 19.92 45.49
N SER A 68 -15.61 20.07 45.66
CA SER A 68 -15.03 20.91 46.71
C SER A 68 -15.32 22.39 46.51
N ILE A 69 -15.29 22.87 45.27
CA ILE A 69 -15.70 24.23 44.89
C ILE A 69 -17.17 24.45 45.23
N ALA A 70 -18.08 23.57 44.80
CA ALA A 70 -19.50 23.70 45.09
C ALA A 70 -19.79 23.74 46.60
N ALA A 71 -19.07 22.96 47.40
CA ALA A 71 -19.16 23.02 48.86
C ALA A 71 -18.64 24.34 49.45
N ASN A 72 -17.57 24.91 48.89
CA ASN A 72 -17.02 26.20 49.34
C ASN A 72 -17.90 27.38 48.89
N GLU A 73 -18.46 27.33 47.68
CA GLU A 73 -19.45 28.31 47.18
C GLU A 73 -20.66 28.42 48.13
N ALA A 74 -21.14 27.30 48.67
CA ALA A 74 -22.19 27.30 49.68
C ALA A 74 -21.76 28.00 50.99
N ARG A 75 -20.48 27.86 51.41
CA ARG A 75 -19.93 28.56 52.58
C ARG A 75 -19.82 30.06 52.34
N VAL A 76 -19.32 30.46 51.18
CA VAL A 76 -19.25 31.87 50.76
C VAL A 76 -20.66 32.47 50.72
N SER A 77 -21.63 31.78 50.12
CA SER A 77 -23.01 32.24 50.05
C SER A 77 -23.64 32.41 51.44
N LYS A 78 -23.48 31.43 52.33
CA LYS A 78 -23.95 31.54 53.72
C LYS A 78 -23.30 32.73 54.45
N GLN A 79 -21.99 32.88 54.32
CA GLN A 79 -21.25 33.95 55.01
C GLN A 79 -21.57 35.34 54.42
N GLN A 80 -21.87 35.42 53.12
CA GLN A 80 -22.31 36.65 52.47
C GLN A 80 -23.67 37.10 53.04
N LEU A 81 -24.63 36.18 53.19
CA LEU A 81 -25.92 36.50 53.83
C LEU A 81 -25.76 36.99 55.28
N GLU A 82 -24.83 36.38 56.03
CA GLU A 82 -24.48 36.85 57.38
C GLU A 82 -23.86 38.25 57.35
N PHE A 83 -22.93 38.52 56.44
CA PHE A 83 -22.34 39.84 56.25
C PHE A 83 -23.41 40.89 55.92
N ASP A 84 -24.30 40.61 54.97
CA ASP A 84 -25.38 41.51 54.57
C ASP A 84 -26.32 41.80 55.76
N ARG A 85 -26.61 40.78 56.58
CA ARG A 85 -27.41 40.93 57.81
C ARG A 85 -26.71 41.83 58.84
N TYR A 86 -25.42 41.61 59.10
CA TYR A 86 -24.67 42.41 60.08
C TYR A 86 -24.41 43.84 59.58
N GLN A 87 -24.29 44.03 58.27
CA GLN A 87 -24.18 45.36 57.67
C GLN A 87 -25.48 46.16 57.93
N PHE A 88 -26.64 45.56 57.68
CA PHE A 88 -27.93 46.19 57.98
C PHE A 88 -28.08 46.52 59.48
N LEU A 89 -27.76 45.57 60.36
CA LEU A 89 -27.83 45.79 61.81
C LEU A 89 -26.87 46.89 62.31
N TYR A 90 -25.71 47.04 61.67
CA TYR A 90 -24.78 48.13 61.98
C TYR A 90 -25.32 49.49 61.54
N GLU A 91 -25.95 49.57 60.37
CA GLU A 91 -26.62 50.78 59.87
C GLU A 91 -27.79 51.20 60.78
N GLU A 92 -28.54 50.22 61.31
CA GLU A 92 -29.58 50.44 62.34
C GLU A 92 -29.02 50.68 63.76
N LYS A 93 -27.69 50.84 63.91
CA LYS A 93 -26.97 51.05 65.20
C LYS A 93 -27.21 49.94 66.24
N SER A 94 -27.59 48.75 65.79
CA SER A 94 -27.92 47.59 66.61
C SER A 94 -26.80 46.54 66.66
N ALA A 95 -25.73 46.71 65.87
CA ALA A 95 -24.50 45.92 65.92
C ALA A 95 -23.26 46.81 66.08
N THR A 96 -22.15 46.23 66.57
CA THR A 96 -20.88 46.94 66.74
C THR A 96 -20.01 46.86 65.48
N ALA A 97 -19.14 47.86 65.27
CA ALA A 97 -18.17 47.84 64.15
C ALA A 97 -17.27 46.60 64.18
N GLN A 98 -16.83 46.18 65.37
CA GLN A 98 -16.01 44.98 65.57
C GLN A 98 -16.70 43.70 65.07
N GLN A 99 -18.01 43.56 65.29
CA GLN A 99 -18.77 42.41 64.82
C GLN A 99 -18.86 42.40 63.28
N LEU A 100 -19.11 43.56 62.67
CA LEU A 100 -19.14 43.68 61.21
C LEU A 100 -17.78 43.35 60.58
N GLU A 101 -16.69 43.88 61.15
CA GLU A 101 -15.32 43.60 60.69
C GLU A 101 -14.97 42.12 60.79
N ALA A 102 -15.36 41.43 61.88
CA ALA A 102 -15.11 40.00 62.04
C ALA A 102 -15.85 39.15 60.98
N VAL A 103 -17.10 39.48 60.69
CA VAL A 103 -17.91 38.79 59.67
C VAL A 103 -17.35 39.05 58.27
N LYS A 104 -16.91 40.28 58.00
CA LYS A 104 -16.23 40.65 56.74
C LYS A 104 -14.92 39.91 56.55
N ALA A 105 -14.05 39.88 57.57
CA ALA A 105 -12.78 39.16 57.50
C ALA A 105 -13.00 37.66 57.21
N THR A 106 -14.02 37.06 57.83
CA THR A 106 -14.38 35.66 57.58
C THR A 106 -14.87 35.43 56.14
N LEU A 107 -15.68 36.36 55.61
CA LEU A 107 -16.12 36.32 54.22
C LEU A 107 -14.96 36.42 53.23
N ASP A 108 -14.02 37.33 53.48
CA ASP A 108 -12.83 37.53 52.63
C ASP A 108 -11.92 36.29 52.64
N VAL A 109 -11.81 35.59 53.78
CA VAL A 109 -11.12 34.29 53.86
C VAL A 109 -11.80 33.26 52.97
N TYR A 110 -13.11 33.06 53.07
CA TYR A 110 -13.82 32.06 52.24
C TYR A 110 -13.77 32.41 50.74
N LYS A 111 -13.88 33.70 50.38
CA LYS A 111 -13.69 34.14 48.99
C LYS A 111 -12.28 33.82 48.47
N SER A 112 -11.27 34.03 49.30
CA SER A 112 -9.87 33.70 48.96
C SER A 112 -9.66 32.19 48.81
N GLU A 113 -10.26 31.38 49.68
CA GLU A 113 -10.25 29.91 49.56
C GLU A 113 -10.94 29.43 48.28
N LEU A 114 -12.10 30.01 47.94
CA LEU A 114 -12.82 29.70 46.70
C LEU A 114 -11.96 30.01 45.47
N ALA A 115 -11.34 31.20 45.42
CA ALA A 115 -10.45 31.57 44.33
C ALA A 115 -9.27 30.59 44.21
N ALA A 116 -8.66 30.18 45.34
CA ALA A 116 -7.59 29.19 45.34
C ALA A 116 -8.06 27.81 44.81
N LEU A 117 -9.27 27.37 45.14
CA LEU A 117 -9.85 26.14 44.60
C LEU A 117 -10.14 26.24 43.09
N GLN A 118 -10.64 27.39 42.61
CA GLN A 118 -10.87 27.64 41.19
C GLN A 118 -9.57 27.58 40.38
N HIS A 119 -8.48 28.17 40.90
CA HIS A 119 -7.16 28.05 40.27
C HIS A 119 -6.64 26.61 40.25
N LYS A 120 -6.87 25.83 41.32
CA LYS A 120 -6.56 24.39 41.34
C LYS A 120 -7.36 23.61 40.32
N LEU A 121 -8.64 23.93 40.13
CA LEU A 121 -9.49 23.30 39.12
C LEU A 121 -8.96 23.58 37.70
N GLN A 122 -8.61 24.83 37.42
CA GLN A 122 -8.02 25.21 36.14
C GLN A 122 -6.71 24.45 35.88
N ALA A 123 -5.79 24.42 36.86
CA ALA A 123 -4.55 23.65 36.75
C ALA A 123 -4.80 22.14 36.58
N SER A 124 -5.85 21.59 37.19
CA SER A 124 -6.26 20.20 36.98
C SER A 124 -6.77 19.95 35.57
N GLN A 125 -7.48 20.92 34.98
CA GLN A 125 -7.95 20.82 33.59
C GLN A 125 -6.79 20.81 32.60
N GLU A 126 -5.79 21.66 32.80
CA GLU A 126 -4.57 21.66 31.97
C GLU A 126 -3.82 20.32 32.07
N ARG A 127 -3.68 19.75 33.27
CA ARG A 127 -3.08 18.40 33.44
C ARG A 127 -3.82 17.31 32.66
N VAL A 128 -5.16 17.36 32.61
CA VAL A 128 -5.96 16.43 31.79
C VAL A 128 -5.70 16.66 30.30
N HIS A 129 -5.61 17.92 29.88
CA HIS A 129 -5.32 18.28 28.49
C HIS A 129 -3.92 17.82 28.05
N ASP A 130 -2.90 18.00 28.88
CA ASP A 130 -1.53 17.56 28.62
C ASP A 130 -1.46 16.05 28.32
N VAL A 131 -2.16 15.23 29.12
CA VAL A 131 -2.23 13.79 28.87
C VAL A 131 -2.96 13.46 27.56
N GLU A 132 -3.98 14.23 27.19
CA GLU A 132 -4.68 14.06 25.90
C GLU A 132 -3.77 14.38 24.71
N VAL A 133 -2.97 15.45 24.81
CA VAL A 133 -1.96 15.80 23.82
C VAL A 133 -0.92 14.68 23.71
N GLN A 134 -0.42 14.19 24.85
CA GLN A 134 0.54 13.08 24.88
C GLN A 134 -0.03 11.81 24.23
N LYS A 135 -1.30 11.47 24.50
CA LYS A 135 -2.00 10.36 23.83
C LYS A 135 -2.04 10.56 22.32
N THR A 136 -2.27 11.77 21.84
CA THR A 136 -2.29 12.08 20.41
C THR A 136 -0.94 11.80 19.76
N VAL A 137 0.16 12.17 20.43
CA VAL A 137 1.54 11.89 19.98
C VAL A 137 1.81 10.39 19.93
N VAL A 138 1.50 9.66 21.01
CA VAL A 138 1.68 8.19 21.05
C VAL A 138 0.81 7.49 19.98
N ASN A 139 -0.40 8.00 19.71
CA ASN A 139 -1.26 7.42 18.68
C ASN A 139 -0.69 7.63 17.28
N ALA A 140 -0.12 8.80 17.00
CA ALA A 140 0.55 9.07 15.74
C ALA A 140 1.75 8.12 15.53
N GLU A 141 2.55 7.91 16.57
CA GLU A 141 3.69 6.98 16.52
C GLU A 141 3.24 5.52 16.35
N LYS A 142 2.20 5.10 17.07
CA LYS A 142 1.57 3.78 16.89
C LYS A 142 1.12 3.57 15.44
N ASN A 143 0.51 4.57 14.80
CA ASN A 143 0.09 4.48 13.40
C ASN A 143 1.30 4.34 12.45
N ARG A 144 2.36 5.13 12.69
CA ARG A 144 3.61 5.03 11.92
C ARG A 144 4.22 3.63 12.02
N LEU A 145 4.33 3.09 13.24
CA LEU A 145 4.84 1.74 13.48
C LEU A 145 3.93 0.66 12.91
N SER A 146 2.61 0.85 12.94
CA SER A 146 1.65 -0.08 12.37
C SER A 146 1.79 -0.18 10.85
N ALA A 147 2.02 0.95 10.17
CA ALA A 147 2.33 0.96 8.75
C ALA A 147 3.67 0.25 8.45
N ALA A 148 4.70 0.48 9.27
CA ALA A 148 5.98 -0.22 9.15
C ALA A 148 5.85 -1.74 9.36
N ALA A 149 5.07 -2.17 10.36
CA ALA A 149 4.78 -3.58 10.61
C ALA A 149 3.99 -4.20 9.44
N GLY A 150 3.01 -3.49 8.89
CA GLY A 150 2.27 -3.90 7.70
C GLY A 150 3.18 -4.15 6.49
N ARG A 151 4.21 -3.31 6.30
CA ARG A 151 5.23 -3.54 5.27
C ARG A 151 6.02 -4.83 5.51
N LYS A 152 6.43 -5.10 6.75
CA LYS A 152 7.16 -6.34 7.11
C LYS A 152 6.30 -7.60 6.93
N HIS A 153 4.99 -7.51 7.16
CA HIS A 153 4.07 -8.61 6.83
C HIS A 153 3.96 -8.87 5.32
N LEU A 154 3.93 -7.82 4.49
CA LEU A 154 3.96 -7.99 3.04
C LEU A 154 5.25 -8.67 2.58
N ASP A 155 6.36 -8.30 3.20
CA ASP A 155 7.68 -8.89 2.96
C ASP A 155 7.66 -10.42 3.22
N VAL A 156 7.01 -10.88 4.29
CA VAL A 156 6.76 -12.32 4.53
C VAL A 156 5.91 -12.92 3.41
N GLY A 157 4.86 -12.24 2.95
CA GLY A 157 4.02 -12.71 1.84
C GLY A 157 4.80 -12.88 0.53
N TYR A 158 5.75 -11.99 0.24
CA TYR A 158 6.59 -12.03 -0.96
C TYR A 158 7.61 -13.19 -0.96
N THR A 159 7.79 -13.89 0.15
CA THR A 159 8.58 -15.14 0.19
C THR A 159 7.90 -16.29 -0.55
N ILE A 160 6.59 -16.18 -0.80
CA ILE A 160 5.82 -17.16 -1.56
C ILE A 160 5.56 -16.58 -2.94
N VAL A 161 6.30 -17.06 -3.94
CA VAL A 161 6.10 -16.63 -5.33
C VAL A 161 4.96 -17.43 -5.94
N ARG A 162 3.94 -16.72 -6.43
CA ARG A 162 2.75 -17.30 -7.03
C ARG A 162 2.65 -16.96 -8.51
N ALA A 163 1.98 -17.81 -9.27
CA ALA A 163 1.67 -17.53 -10.66
C ALA A 163 0.70 -16.33 -10.79
N PRO A 164 1.06 -15.28 -11.54
CA PRO A 164 0.22 -14.09 -11.69
C PRO A 164 -1.01 -14.30 -12.58
N TYR A 165 -0.96 -15.27 -13.49
CA TYR A 165 -2.01 -15.62 -14.46
C TYR A 165 -1.93 -17.11 -14.83
N ASP A 166 -2.99 -17.61 -15.47
CA ASP A 166 -3.04 -18.96 -16.01
C ASP A 166 -2.09 -19.09 -17.21
N GLY A 167 -1.34 -20.19 -17.29
CA GLY A 167 -0.37 -20.35 -18.35
C GLY A 167 0.45 -21.62 -18.27
N MET A 168 1.45 -21.70 -19.15
CA MET A 168 2.44 -22.78 -19.14
C MET A 168 3.77 -22.21 -18.67
N ILE A 169 4.33 -22.76 -17.58
CA ILE A 169 5.64 -22.35 -17.10
C ILE A 169 6.73 -22.95 -18.00
N GLY A 170 7.81 -22.18 -18.19
CA GLY A 170 8.96 -22.59 -18.98
C GLY A 170 9.81 -23.65 -18.28
N LYS A 171 11.08 -23.71 -18.67
CA LYS A 171 12.06 -24.57 -18.01
C LYS A 171 12.40 -24.02 -16.63
N ARG A 172 12.59 -24.91 -15.66
CA ARG A 172 13.11 -24.61 -14.34
C ARG A 172 14.56 -24.17 -14.43
N SER A 173 14.83 -22.97 -13.95
CA SER A 173 16.18 -22.38 -13.89
C SER A 173 16.73 -22.27 -12.46
N ILE A 174 15.95 -22.71 -11.47
CA ILE A 174 16.24 -22.55 -10.04
C ILE A 174 16.20 -23.91 -9.37
N GLU A 175 17.16 -24.13 -8.48
CA GLU A 175 17.24 -25.33 -7.64
C GLU A 175 16.96 -25.03 -6.16
N GLU A 176 16.55 -26.06 -5.43
CA GLU A 176 16.38 -25.97 -3.98
C GLU A 176 17.73 -25.71 -3.30
N GLY A 177 17.75 -24.84 -2.30
CA GLY A 177 18.97 -24.38 -1.63
C GLY A 177 19.74 -23.29 -2.38
N GLN A 178 19.34 -22.91 -3.59
CA GLN A 178 19.95 -21.78 -4.30
C GLN A 178 19.60 -20.46 -3.62
N MET A 179 20.57 -19.54 -3.53
CA MET A 179 20.33 -18.17 -3.10
C MET A 179 19.90 -17.33 -4.30
N ILE A 180 18.76 -16.64 -4.18
CA ILE A 180 18.26 -15.72 -5.22
C ILE A 180 18.30 -14.28 -4.73
N SER A 181 18.50 -13.36 -5.67
CA SER A 181 18.53 -11.92 -5.40
C SER A 181 17.28 -11.20 -5.88
N SER A 182 17.03 -10.02 -5.32
CA SER A 182 15.90 -9.19 -5.74
C SER A 182 16.07 -8.73 -7.19
N GLY A 183 15.05 -8.95 -8.03
CA GLY A 183 15.06 -8.56 -9.44
C GLY A 183 15.60 -9.63 -10.39
N GLU A 184 16.07 -10.76 -9.85
CA GLU A 184 16.50 -11.91 -10.65
C GLU A 184 15.28 -12.57 -11.32
N ALA A 185 15.42 -12.91 -12.60
CA ALA A 185 14.36 -13.59 -13.36
C ALA A 185 14.29 -15.06 -12.95
N LEU A 186 13.18 -15.46 -12.33
CA LEU A 186 13.04 -16.81 -11.78
C LEU A 186 12.54 -17.85 -12.79
N GLY A 187 11.89 -17.39 -13.85
CA GLY A 187 11.29 -18.22 -14.89
C GLY A 187 10.36 -17.40 -15.78
N PHE A 188 9.84 -18.05 -16.82
CA PHE A 188 8.92 -17.44 -17.78
C PHE A 188 7.63 -18.22 -17.80
N ILE A 189 6.49 -17.53 -17.85
CA ILE A 189 5.17 -18.14 -18.02
C ILE A 189 4.60 -17.63 -19.34
N VAL A 190 4.17 -18.55 -20.19
CA VAL A 190 3.41 -18.21 -21.39
C VAL A 190 1.95 -18.06 -20.98
N ASN A 191 1.44 -16.83 -21.05
CA ASN A 191 0.08 -16.49 -20.66
C ASN A 191 -0.94 -17.18 -21.59
N ALA A 192 -1.85 -17.97 -21.02
CA ALA A 192 -2.91 -18.63 -21.77
C ALA A 192 -4.03 -17.68 -22.22
N GLU A 193 -4.18 -16.52 -21.56
CA GLU A 193 -5.21 -15.53 -21.90
C GLU A 193 -4.82 -14.67 -23.11
N THR A 194 -3.50 -14.55 -23.38
CA THR A 194 -3.02 -13.71 -24.48
C THR A 194 -3.22 -14.43 -25.80
N PRO A 195 -3.96 -13.85 -26.76
CA PRO A 195 -4.17 -14.47 -28.07
C PRO A 195 -2.83 -14.79 -28.73
N THR A 196 -2.73 -15.91 -29.42
CA THR A 196 -1.51 -16.23 -30.18
C THR A 196 -1.38 -15.28 -31.37
N TRP A 197 -0.21 -14.66 -31.53
CA TRP A 197 0.09 -13.82 -32.69
C TRP A 197 1.35 -14.29 -33.41
N VAL A 198 1.43 -13.91 -34.69
CA VAL A 198 2.58 -14.10 -35.56
C VAL A 198 3.15 -12.73 -35.92
N THR A 199 4.48 -12.61 -35.87
CA THR A 199 5.18 -11.45 -36.42
C THR A 199 5.76 -11.84 -37.77
N ALA A 200 5.13 -11.39 -38.84
CA ALA A 200 5.53 -11.68 -40.21
C ALA A 200 6.37 -10.52 -40.77
N ASN A 201 7.59 -10.82 -41.23
CA ASN A 201 8.49 -9.81 -41.79
C ASN A 201 8.31 -9.71 -43.31
N PHE A 202 7.43 -8.83 -43.77
CA PHE A 202 7.18 -8.60 -45.20
C PHE A 202 8.23 -7.67 -45.82
N LYS A 203 8.50 -7.82 -47.11
CA LYS A 203 9.35 -6.86 -47.85
C LYS A 203 8.64 -5.51 -47.90
N GLU A 204 9.37 -4.41 -47.77
CA GLU A 204 8.83 -3.05 -47.89
C GLU A 204 7.98 -2.87 -49.16
N THR A 205 8.41 -3.47 -50.28
CA THR A 205 7.69 -3.42 -51.55
C THR A 205 6.30 -4.05 -51.54
N GLN A 206 6.06 -5.00 -50.63
CA GLN A 206 4.80 -5.73 -50.47
C GLN A 206 3.78 -4.98 -49.61
N LEU A 207 4.22 -3.97 -48.85
CA LEU A 207 3.40 -3.25 -47.87
C LEU A 207 2.22 -2.51 -48.52
N ARG A 208 2.36 -2.09 -49.79
CA ARG A 208 1.29 -1.47 -50.59
C ARG A 208 0.04 -2.35 -50.79
N PHE A 209 0.13 -3.64 -50.51
CA PHE A 209 -0.97 -4.60 -50.65
C PHE A 209 -1.57 -5.02 -49.31
N LEU A 210 -1.04 -4.50 -48.19
CA LEU A 210 -1.43 -4.88 -46.83
C LEU A 210 -2.27 -3.77 -46.20
N HIS A 211 -3.44 -4.14 -45.70
CA HIS A 211 -4.29 -3.26 -44.90
C HIS A 211 -4.56 -3.88 -43.52
N ILE A 212 -4.76 -3.02 -42.53
CA ILE A 212 -5.18 -3.47 -41.19
C ILE A 212 -6.55 -4.14 -41.34
N HIS A 213 -6.74 -5.28 -40.67
CA HIS A 213 -7.88 -6.19 -40.74
C HIS A 213 -7.93 -7.15 -41.95
N ASP A 214 -6.93 -7.13 -42.84
CA ASP A 214 -6.86 -8.13 -43.90
C ASP A 214 -6.76 -9.55 -43.32
N GLN A 215 -7.42 -10.48 -44.00
CA GLN A 215 -7.39 -11.91 -43.69
C GLN A 215 -6.08 -12.52 -44.19
N VAL A 216 -5.48 -13.35 -43.34
CA VAL A 216 -4.18 -13.95 -43.57
C VAL A 216 -4.25 -15.45 -43.33
N GLU A 217 -3.61 -16.21 -44.23
CA GLU A 217 -3.37 -17.63 -44.05
C GLU A 217 -1.95 -17.85 -43.54
N VAL A 218 -1.84 -18.60 -42.44
CA VAL A 218 -0.57 -18.93 -41.79
C VAL A 218 -0.43 -20.45 -41.79
N ILE A 219 0.69 -20.95 -42.28
CA ILE A 219 1.05 -22.37 -42.26
C ILE A 219 2.32 -22.51 -41.44
N ALA A 220 2.27 -23.26 -40.35
CA ALA A 220 3.45 -23.52 -39.54
C ALA A 220 4.25 -24.68 -40.11
N ASP A 221 5.59 -24.60 -40.10
CA ASP A 221 6.45 -25.67 -40.60
C ASP A 221 6.25 -26.98 -39.83
N ALA A 222 5.88 -26.88 -38.55
CA ALA A 222 5.55 -28.02 -37.69
C ALA A 222 4.23 -28.72 -38.08
N TYR A 223 3.34 -28.04 -38.82
CA TYR A 223 2.02 -28.53 -39.20
C TYR A 223 1.69 -28.14 -40.64
N PRO A 224 2.38 -28.71 -41.64
CA PRO A 224 2.22 -28.33 -43.05
C PRO A 224 0.80 -28.56 -43.57
N ASP A 225 0.07 -29.53 -43.01
CA ASP A 225 -1.31 -29.87 -43.42
C ASP A 225 -2.38 -28.99 -42.76
N ARG A 226 -2.00 -28.02 -41.93
CA ARG A 226 -2.94 -27.13 -41.22
C ARG A 226 -2.76 -25.68 -41.64
N VAL A 227 -3.85 -25.10 -42.13
CA VAL A 227 -3.94 -23.67 -42.41
C VAL A 227 -4.60 -22.98 -41.22
N PHE A 228 -3.85 -22.10 -40.56
CA PHE A 228 -4.34 -21.22 -39.50
C PHE A 228 -4.79 -19.90 -40.10
N LYS A 229 -5.99 -19.44 -39.72
CA LYS A 229 -6.49 -18.13 -40.13
C LYS A 229 -6.17 -17.07 -39.09
N GLY A 230 -5.81 -15.88 -39.56
CA GLY A 230 -5.54 -14.72 -38.72
C GLY A 230 -5.86 -13.41 -39.42
N LYS A 231 -5.74 -12.31 -38.66
CA LYS A 231 -5.99 -10.95 -39.13
C LYS A 231 -4.81 -10.04 -38.85
N ILE A 232 -4.51 -9.12 -39.76
CA ILE A 232 -3.50 -8.08 -39.51
C ILE A 232 -4.05 -7.11 -38.48
N ILE A 233 -3.37 -7.00 -37.33
CA ILE A 233 -3.75 -6.06 -36.27
C ILE A 233 -2.86 -4.81 -36.25
N SER A 234 -1.61 -4.92 -36.70
CA SER A 234 -0.71 -3.77 -36.77
C SER A 234 0.41 -3.96 -37.79
N ILE A 235 0.86 -2.85 -38.37
CA ILE A 235 2.03 -2.78 -39.23
C ILE A 235 3.04 -1.85 -38.55
N SER A 236 4.29 -2.30 -38.39
CA SER A 236 5.34 -1.51 -37.73
C SER A 236 5.61 -0.19 -38.47
N PRO A 237 5.76 0.95 -37.78
CA PRO A 237 6.09 2.23 -38.40
C PRO A 237 7.54 2.32 -38.88
N ALA A 238 8.41 1.37 -38.51
CA ALA A 238 9.80 1.30 -38.99
C ALA A 238 10.20 -0.11 -39.42
N THR A 239 11.29 -0.19 -40.19
CA THR A 239 11.89 -1.45 -40.63
C THR A 239 12.58 -2.16 -39.46
N GLY A 240 12.71 -3.49 -39.54
CA GLY A 240 13.37 -4.27 -38.48
C GLY A 240 14.82 -3.85 -38.22
N SER A 241 15.52 -3.29 -39.20
CA SER A 241 16.88 -2.78 -39.04
C SER A 241 16.96 -1.48 -38.25
N SER A 242 15.95 -0.61 -38.33
CA SER A 242 15.94 0.70 -37.67
C SER A 242 15.72 0.63 -36.16
N PHE A 243 15.10 -0.45 -35.67
CA PHE A 243 14.93 -0.71 -34.22
C PHE A 243 15.92 -1.75 -33.67
N SER A 244 16.91 -2.20 -34.47
CA SER A 244 17.94 -3.13 -34.00
C SER A 244 18.90 -2.42 -33.03
N LEU A 245 19.31 -3.12 -31.97
CA LEU A 245 20.35 -2.64 -31.05
C LEU A 245 21.69 -2.36 -31.77
N LEU A 246 21.91 -3.07 -32.89
CA LEU A 246 23.03 -2.92 -33.80
C LEU A 246 22.47 -2.85 -35.23
N PRO A 247 22.16 -1.65 -35.76
CA PRO A 247 21.74 -1.50 -37.14
C PRO A 247 22.93 -1.76 -38.08
N PRO A 248 22.72 -2.44 -39.21
CA PRO A 248 23.77 -2.60 -40.21
C PRO A 248 24.11 -1.24 -40.82
N ASP A 249 25.33 -0.76 -40.59
CA ASP A 249 25.86 0.45 -41.22
C ASP A 249 26.29 0.11 -42.66
N ASN A 250 25.54 0.62 -43.63
CA ASN A 250 25.83 0.46 -45.05
C ASN A 250 26.43 1.75 -45.65
N ALA A 251 27.22 2.51 -44.87
CA ALA A 251 27.85 3.76 -45.31
C ALA A 251 29.02 3.59 -46.31
N THR A 252 29.49 2.36 -46.57
CA THR A 252 30.63 2.13 -47.49
C THR A 252 30.17 1.79 -48.91
N GLY A 253 30.00 2.82 -49.75
CA GLY A 253 30.31 2.83 -51.20
C GLY A 253 29.64 1.84 -52.17
N ASN A 254 28.87 0.86 -51.72
CA ASN A 254 28.15 -0.08 -52.58
C ASN A 254 26.67 0.32 -52.71
N PHE A 255 26.29 0.80 -53.89
CA PHE A 255 24.93 1.23 -54.25
C PHE A 255 23.92 0.07 -54.43
N VAL A 256 24.10 -1.05 -53.72
CA VAL A 256 23.18 -2.18 -53.79
C VAL A 256 22.01 -1.93 -52.85
N LYS A 257 20.82 -1.75 -53.42
CA LYS A 257 19.59 -1.56 -52.64
C LYS A 257 19.28 -2.82 -51.82
N ILE A 258 19.47 -2.73 -50.50
CA ILE A 258 19.15 -3.82 -49.57
C ILE A 258 17.64 -3.89 -49.36
N VAL A 259 17.08 -5.10 -49.42
CA VAL A 259 15.65 -5.33 -49.20
C VAL A 259 15.34 -5.14 -47.72
N GLN A 260 14.62 -4.06 -47.42
CA GLN A 260 14.11 -3.80 -46.08
C GLN A 260 12.88 -4.67 -45.79
N ARG A 261 12.77 -5.10 -44.54
CA ARG A 261 11.61 -5.85 -44.05
C ARG A 261 10.90 -5.10 -42.94
N ILE A 262 9.58 -5.11 -43.01
CA ILE A 262 8.70 -4.43 -42.08
C ILE A 262 7.91 -5.51 -41.32
N PRO A 263 8.06 -5.55 -39.97
CA PRO A 263 7.27 -6.45 -39.14
C PRO A 263 5.78 -6.11 -39.20
N VAL A 264 4.96 -7.12 -39.46
CA VAL A 264 3.49 -7.06 -39.45
C VAL A 264 2.99 -8.05 -38.40
N ARG A 265 2.17 -7.56 -37.46
CA ARG A 265 1.59 -8.39 -36.39
C ARG A 265 0.23 -8.92 -36.83
N ILE A 266 0.08 -10.23 -36.71
CA ILE A 266 -1.07 -10.99 -37.20
C ILE A 266 -1.61 -11.79 -36.03
N GLU A 267 -2.82 -11.49 -35.59
CA GLU A 267 -3.50 -12.23 -34.51
C GLU A 267 -4.20 -13.45 -35.10
N LEU A 268 -4.00 -14.62 -34.49
CA LEU A 268 -4.62 -15.88 -34.93
C LEU A 268 -5.97 -16.10 -34.23
N ASP A 269 -6.90 -16.76 -34.93
CA ASP A 269 -8.19 -17.12 -34.34
C ASP A 269 -8.02 -18.13 -33.19
N LYS A 270 -8.54 -17.78 -32.00
CA LYS A 270 -8.37 -18.53 -30.73
C LYS A 270 -8.60 -20.04 -30.82
N LYS A 271 -9.60 -20.47 -31.62
CA LYS A 271 -9.99 -21.88 -31.73
C LYS A 271 -8.97 -22.76 -32.47
N GLN A 272 -8.04 -22.17 -33.24
CA GLN A 272 -7.14 -22.94 -34.12
C GLN A 272 -5.67 -22.87 -33.67
N GLY A 273 -5.18 -21.72 -33.18
CA GLY A 273 -3.76 -21.52 -32.89
C GLY A 273 -3.30 -21.93 -31.47
N GLU A 274 -4.14 -21.72 -30.46
CA GLU A 274 -3.72 -21.67 -29.04
C GLU A 274 -3.27 -23.02 -28.46
N GLN A 275 -3.78 -24.15 -28.96
CA GLN A 275 -3.43 -25.46 -28.39
C GLN A 275 -2.13 -26.04 -28.94
N VAL A 276 -1.73 -25.63 -30.15
CA VAL A 276 -0.79 -26.41 -30.98
C VAL A 276 0.46 -25.61 -31.36
N LEU A 277 0.32 -24.30 -31.58
CA LEU A 277 1.45 -23.44 -31.86
C LEU A 277 2.19 -23.09 -30.56
N ARG A 278 3.51 -22.90 -30.66
CA ARG A 278 4.38 -22.51 -29.55
C ARG A 278 5.22 -21.31 -29.96
N SER A 279 5.60 -20.50 -28.98
CA SER A 279 6.48 -19.36 -29.20
C SER A 279 7.79 -19.82 -29.87
N GLY A 280 8.22 -19.08 -30.90
CA GLY A 280 9.46 -19.37 -31.64
C GLY A 280 9.31 -20.31 -32.85
N MET A 281 8.11 -20.84 -33.14
CA MET A 281 7.89 -21.63 -34.35
C MET A 281 8.00 -20.78 -35.63
N ASN A 282 8.58 -21.37 -36.68
CA ASN A 282 8.61 -20.78 -38.02
C ASN A 282 7.27 -21.00 -38.73
N VAL A 283 6.85 -19.98 -39.47
CA VAL A 283 5.59 -19.98 -40.21
C VAL A 283 5.74 -19.29 -41.55
N ASN A 284 5.02 -19.81 -42.54
CA ASN A 284 4.82 -19.18 -43.83
C ASN A 284 3.48 -18.43 -43.83
N VAL A 285 3.51 -17.19 -44.29
CA VAL A 285 2.37 -16.28 -44.23
C VAL A 285 1.98 -15.85 -45.64
N SER A 286 0.72 -16.10 -46.01
CA SER A 286 0.16 -15.80 -47.33
C SER A 286 -1.04 -14.87 -47.21
N ILE A 287 -1.11 -13.88 -48.10
CA ILE A 287 -2.15 -12.85 -48.12
C ILE A 287 -2.66 -12.71 -49.55
N ALA A 288 -3.98 -12.68 -49.72
CA ALA A 288 -4.60 -12.46 -51.01
C ALA A 288 -4.30 -11.02 -51.48
N LYS A 289 -3.78 -10.88 -52.70
CA LYS A 289 -3.55 -9.56 -53.29
C LYS A 289 -4.91 -8.94 -53.63
N HIS A 290 -5.19 -7.77 -53.08
CA HIS A 290 -6.30 -6.94 -53.54
C HIS A 290 -6.06 -6.59 -55.02
N LYS A 291 -6.99 -6.99 -55.90
CA LYS A 291 -6.97 -6.54 -57.30
C LYS A 291 -7.32 -5.06 -57.30
N LYS A 292 -6.48 -4.26 -57.96
CA LYS A 292 -6.80 -2.88 -58.32
C LYS A 292 -8.05 -2.83 -59.20
#